data_AF-A0A0R3SU30-F1
#
_entry.id   AF-A0A0R3SU30-F1
#
_cell.length_a   1.000
_cell.length_b   1.000
_cell.length_c   1.000
_cell.angle_alpha   90.00
_cell.angle_beta   90.00
_cell.angle_gamma   90.00
#
_symmetry.space_group_name_H-M   'P 1'
#
loop_
_entity.id
_entity.type
_entity.pdbx_description
1 polymer ?
#
loop_
_entity_poly.entity_id
_entity_poly.type
_entity_poly.pdbx_seq_one_letter_code
_entity_poly.pdbx_strand_id
1 'polypeptide(L)'
;MAMLLKKLVDVTPKYAERLFRFSMDKGRPAAAKFYKYAKVEMRPPTINELTPAMEEGKSIIKFFQTGAWKQKSVKEFALDGVVAVEVLMWFFIGEIIGRRSLIGYKKVNGAYIVSH
;
A
#
# COMPACT_ATOMS: atom_id res chain seq x y z
N MET A 1 41.33 -24.38 -13.28
CA MET A 1 40.12 -23.52 -13.29
C MET A 1 38.83 -24.26 -12.93
N ALA A 2 38.57 -25.46 -13.46
CA ALA A 2 37.34 -26.23 -13.20
C ALA A 2 37.09 -26.61 -11.72
N MET A 3 38.14 -26.88 -10.94
CA MET A 3 38.01 -27.25 -9.52
C MET A 3 37.59 -26.07 -8.62
N LEU A 4 37.98 -24.84 -8.99
CA LEU A 4 37.65 -23.61 -8.25
C LEU A 4 36.20 -23.19 -8.54
N LEU A 5 35.76 -23.35 -9.79
CA LEU A 5 34.36 -23.18 -10.18
C LEU A 5 33.44 -24.20 -9.49
N LYS A 6 33.81 -25.49 -9.42
CA LYS A 6 33.04 -26.49 -8.67
C LYS A 6 32.90 -26.10 -7.19
N LYS A 7 34.01 -25.70 -6.53
CA LYS A 7 33.96 -25.23 -5.13
C LYS A 7 33.07 -23.99 -4.94
N LEU A 8 33.07 -23.05 -5.88
CA LEU A 8 32.17 -21.89 -5.79
C LEU A 8 30.70 -22.31 -5.96
N VAL A 9 30.40 -23.15 -6.95
CA VAL A 9 29.06 -23.68 -7.20
C VAL A 9 28.54 -24.48 -6.00
N ASP A 10 29.37 -25.30 -5.36
CA ASP A 10 28.98 -26.11 -4.19
C ASP A 10 28.75 -25.25 -2.92
N VAL A 11 29.40 -24.10 -2.82
CA VAL A 11 29.28 -23.20 -1.67
C VAL A 11 28.17 -22.15 -1.86
N THR A 12 27.77 -21.90 -3.11
CA THR A 12 26.64 -21.02 -3.47
C THR A 12 25.32 -21.42 -2.80
N PRO A 13 24.84 -22.68 -2.83
CA PRO A 13 23.58 -23.07 -2.19
C PRO A 13 23.64 -22.86 -0.67
N LYS A 14 24.81 -23.06 -0.04
CA LYS A 14 24.98 -22.88 1.40
C LYS A 14 24.84 -21.41 1.85
N TYR A 15 25.38 -20.46 1.08
CA TYR A 15 25.20 -19.04 1.38
C TYR A 15 23.81 -18.52 0.99
N ALA A 16 23.25 -19.02 -0.12
CA ALA A 16 21.89 -18.70 -0.53
C ALA A 16 20.87 -19.18 0.51
N GLU A 17 21.03 -20.41 1.02
CA GLU A 17 20.17 -20.96 2.08
C GLU A 17 20.35 -20.18 3.39
N ARG A 18 21.57 -19.76 3.74
CA ARG A 18 21.80 -18.94 4.93
C ARG A 18 21.14 -17.56 4.82
N LEU A 19 21.25 -16.90 3.66
CA LEU A 19 20.56 -15.64 3.40
C LEU A 19 19.04 -15.83 3.42
N PHE A 20 18.53 -16.88 2.79
CA PHE A 20 17.11 -17.20 2.79
C PHE A 20 16.58 -17.46 4.20
N ARG A 21 17.28 -18.27 5.01
CA ARG A 21 16.90 -18.53 6.41
C ARG A 21 16.94 -17.25 7.24
N PHE A 22 17.98 -16.43 7.10
CA PHE A 22 18.05 -15.13 7.77
C PHE A 22 16.91 -14.19 7.37
N SER A 23 16.59 -14.12 6.08
CA SER A 23 15.47 -13.33 5.55
C SER A 23 14.12 -13.89 6.01
N MET A 24 13.95 -15.20 6.12
CA MET A 24 12.73 -15.80 6.66
C MET A 24 12.61 -15.57 8.17
N ASP A 25 13.68 -15.73 8.94
CA ASP A 25 13.69 -15.58 10.39
C ASP A 25 13.36 -14.13 10.79
N LYS A 26 13.86 -13.14 10.03
CA LYS A 26 13.55 -11.72 10.25
C LYS A 26 12.29 -11.23 9.55
N GLY A 27 12.00 -11.75 8.36
CA GLY A 27 10.89 -11.29 7.51
C GLY A 27 9.54 -11.91 7.88
N ARG A 28 9.50 -13.18 8.30
CA ARG A 28 8.25 -13.84 8.73
C ARG A 28 7.51 -13.11 9.85
N PRO A 29 8.14 -12.68 10.96
CA PRO A 29 7.39 -12.02 12.03
C PRO A 29 6.78 -10.69 11.57
N ALA A 30 7.49 -9.91 10.74
CA ALA A 30 6.97 -8.67 10.18
C ALA A 30 5.80 -8.93 9.22
N ALA A 31 5.94 -9.90 8.32
CA ALA A 31 4.88 -10.28 7.39
C ALA A 31 3.64 -10.85 8.11
N ALA A 32 3.84 -11.67 9.15
CA ALA A 32 2.76 -12.21 9.97
C ALA A 32 2.01 -11.10 10.73
N LYS A 33 2.75 -10.12 11.28
CA LYS A 33 2.15 -8.95 11.92
C LYS A 33 1.36 -8.11 10.91
N PHE A 34 1.94 -7.82 9.75
CA PHE A 34 1.26 -7.11 8.67
C PHE A 34 -0.03 -7.84 8.27
N TYR A 35 0.03 -9.15 8.01
CA TYR A 35 -1.14 -9.95 7.64
C TYR A 35 -2.24 -9.92 8.70
N LYS A 36 -1.87 -9.97 9.99
CA LYS A 36 -2.83 -9.89 11.10
C LYS A 36 -3.64 -8.59 11.07
N TYR A 37 -2.99 -7.44 10.90
CA TYR A 37 -3.68 -6.14 10.85
C TYR A 37 -4.38 -5.91 9.51
N ALA A 38 -3.73 -6.25 8.39
CA ALA A 38 -4.29 -6.20 7.05
C ALA A 38 -5.63 -6.92 6.95
N LYS A 39 -5.76 -8.09 7.58
CA LYS A 39 -7.00 -8.88 7.57
C LYS A 39 -8.19 -8.15 8.20
N VAL A 40 -7.95 -7.29 9.19
CA VAL A 40 -9.01 -6.58 9.92
C VAL A 40 -9.24 -5.20 9.33
N GLU A 41 -8.19 -4.48 8.98
CA GLU A 41 -8.24 -3.07 8.58
C GLU A 41 -8.41 -2.89 7.07
N MET A 42 -7.86 -3.78 6.24
CA MET A 42 -7.94 -3.69 4.77
C MET A 42 -8.99 -4.62 4.17
N ARG A 43 -9.90 -5.15 4.99
CA ARG A 43 -11.04 -5.92 4.47
C ARG A 43 -12.01 -4.96 3.76
N PRO A 44 -12.65 -5.40 2.67
CA PRO A 44 -13.81 -4.69 2.16
C PRO A 44 -14.86 -4.51 3.28
N PRO A 45 -15.47 -3.32 3.39
CA PRO A 45 -16.51 -3.08 4.38
C PRO A 45 -17.74 -3.95 4.10
N THR A 46 -18.47 -4.29 5.15
CA THR A 46 -19.76 -4.98 5.02
C THR A 46 -20.84 -3.97 4.67
N ILE A 47 -21.91 -4.38 3.99
CA ILE A 47 -23.02 -3.48 3.59
C ILE A 47 -23.59 -2.70 4.79
N ASN A 48 -23.68 -3.34 5.96
CA ASN A 48 -24.17 -2.70 7.19
C ASN A 48 -23.26 -1.56 7.70
N GLU A 49 -21.98 -1.57 7.34
CA GLU A 49 -21.00 -0.54 7.70
C GLU A 49 -21.03 0.65 6.72
N LEU A 50 -21.68 0.50 5.56
CA LEU A 50 -21.77 1.56 4.56
C LEU A 50 -22.75 2.66 4.97
N THR A 51 -23.90 2.30 5.53
CA THR A 51 -24.90 3.27 6.00
C THR A 51 -24.33 4.29 6.98
N PRO A 52 -23.68 3.87 8.10
CA PRO A 52 -23.09 4.83 9.04
C PRO A 52 -21.95 5.65 8.40
N ALA A 53 -21.13 5.06 7.53
CA ALA A 53 -20.08 5.79 6.83
C ALA A 53 -20.65 6.91 5.92
N MET A 54 -21.80 6.67 5.28
CA MET A 54 -22.49 7.71 4.50
C MET A 54 -23.05 8.82 5.39
N GLU A 55 -23.55 8.49 6.57
CA GLU A 55 -24.04 9.48 7.54
C GLU A 55 -22.88 10.34 8.09
N GLU A 56 -21.75 9.72 8.40
CA GLU A 56 -20.52 10.43 8.79
C GLU A 56 -20.05 11.39 7.68
N GLY A 57 -20.06 10.94 6.42
CA GLY A 57 -19.75 11.80 5.27
C GLY A 57 -20.66 13.03 5.17
N LYS A 58 -21.96 12.88 5.42
CA LYS A 58 -22.91 14.01 5.47
C LYS A 58 -22.61 14.95 6.64
N SER A 59 -22.15 14.42 7.77
CA SER A 59 -21.79 15.23 8.94
C SER A 59 -20.57 16.13 8.66
N ILE A 60 -19.60 15.64 7.88
CA ILE A 60 -18.44 16.42 7.43
C ILE A 60 -18.90 17.61 6.58
N ILE A 61 -19.84 17.40 5.64
CA ILE A 61 -20.39 18.49 4.82
C ILE A 61 -21.03 19.57 5.71
N LYS A 62 -21.85 19.15 6.68
CA LYS A 62 -22.47 20.06 7.65
C LYS A 62 -21.41 20.81 8.48
N PHE A 63 -20.35 20.12 8.91
CA PHE A 63 -19.24 20.72 9.67
C PHE A 63 -18.53 21.85 8.90
N PHE A 64 -18.38 21.69 7.58
CA PHE A 64 -17.88 22.76 6.73
C PHE A 64 -18.89 23.91 6.56
N GLN A 65 -20.18 23.58 6.36
CA GLN A 65 -21.26 24.57 6.20
C GLN A 65 -21.46 25.44 7.45
N THR A 66 -21.38 24.85 8.65
CA THR A 66 -21.57 25.58 9.92
C THR A 66 -20.35 26.41 10.32
N GLY A 67 -19.21 26.27 9.64
CA GLY A 67 -17.96 26.96 9.98
C GLY A 67 -17.26 26.40 11.21
N ALA A 68 -17.71 25.26 11.75
CA ALA A 68 -17.13 24.62 12.93
C ALA A 68 -15.66 24.19 12.73
N TRP A 69 -15.22 23.99 11.48
CA TRP A 69 -13.82 23.73 11.13
C TRP A 69 -12.84 24.78 11.61
N LYS A 70 -13.27 26.03 11.82
CA LYS A 70 -12.43 27.12 12.33
C LYS A 70 -12.04 26.93 13.80
N GLN A 71 -12.77 26.10 14.54
CA GLN A 71 -12.50 25.82 15.95
C GLN A 71 -11.52 24.66 16.15
N LYS A 72 -11.17 23.95 15.07
CA LYS A 72 -10.26 22.80 15.11
C LYS A 72 -8.81 23.25 15.21
N SER A 73 -8.01 22.57 16.02
CA SER A 73 -6.58 22.90 16.15
C SER A 73 -5.81 22.48 14.89
N VAL A 74 -4.70 23.17 14.61
CA VAL A 74 -3.84 22.87 13.44
C VAL A 74 -3.34 21.43 13.46
N LYS A 75 -3.03 20.89 14.65
CA LYS A 75 -2.59 19.50 14.80
C LYS A 75 -3.65 18.51 14.34
N GLU A 76 -4.90 18.72 14.72
CA GLU A 76 -5.98 17.82 14.34
C GLU A 76 -6.31 17.96 12.85
N PHE A 77 -6.27 19.18 12.31
CA PHE A 77 -6.46 19.38 10.87
C PHE A 77 -5.35 18.72 10.04
N ALA A 78 -4.11 18.75 10.52
CA ALA A 78 -2.98 18.08 9.87
C ALA A 78 -3.15 16.55 9.90
N LEU A 79 -3.62 15.97 11.01
CA LEU A 79 -3.90 14.54 11.11
C LEU A 79 -5.00 14.10 10.13
N ASP A 80 -6.12 14.83 10.08
CA ASP A 80 -7.18 14.59 9.10
C ASP A 80 -6.65 14.71 7.66
N GLY A 81 -5.80 15.71 7.40
CA GLY A 81 -5.17 15.93 6.11
C GLY A 81 -4.30 14.76 5.65
N VAL A 82 -3.53 14.15 6.55
CA VAL A 82 -2.72 12.96 6.24
C VAL A 82 -3.63 11.78 5.85
N VAL A 83 -4.72 11.56 6.59
CA VAL A 83 -5.70 10.50 6.25
C VAL A 83 -6.37 10.79 4.90
N ALA A 84 -6.73 12.04 4.63
CA ALA A 84 -7.29 12.43 3.33
C ALA A 84 -6.31 12.15 2.17
N VAL A 85 -5.02 12.45 2.36
CA VAL A 85 -3.97 12.12 1.38
C VAL A 85 -3.83 10.61 1.21
N GLU A 86 -3.86 9.83 2.28
CA GLU A 86 -3.82 8.37 2.21
C GLU A 86 -4.95 7.80 1.34
N VAL A 87 -6.19 8.26 1.55
CA VAL A 87 -7.35 7.85 0.74
C VAL A 87 -7.18 8.26 -0.73
N LEU A 88 -6.62 9.43 -1.01
CA LEU A 88 -6.29 9.84 -2.39
C LEU A 88 -5.22 8.95 -3.03
N MET A 89 -4.22 8.50 -2.26
CA MET A 89 -3.21 7.57 -2.78
C MET A 89 -3.81 6.21 -3.18
N TRP A 90 -4.85 5.75 -2.49
CA TRP A 90 -5.57 4.53 -2.89
C TRP A 90 -6.22 4.63 -4.28
N PHE A 91 -6.68 5.82 -4.69
CA PHE A 91 -7.16 6.04 -6.06
C PHE A 91 -6.04 5.79 -7.09
N PHE A 92 -4.84 6.33 -6.87
CA PHE A 92 -3.70 6.12 -7.77
C PHE A 92 -3.22 4.66 -7.80
N ILE A 93 -3.29 3.94 -6.67
CA ILE A 93 -3.05 2.49 -6.65
C ILE A 93 -4.07 1.77 -7.55
N GLY A 94 -5.34 2.17 -7.49
CA GLY A 94 -6.38 1.68 -8.39
C GLY A 94 -6.06 1.95 -9.87
N GLU A 95 -5.56 3.15 -10.19
CA GLU A 95 -5.10 3.48 -11.55
C GLU A 95 -3.93 2.58 -12.00
N ILE A 96 -2.94 2.35 -11.13
CA ILE A 96 -1.81 1.45 -11.38
C ILE A 96 -2.26 0.02 -11.68
N ILE A 97 -3.26 -0.49 -10.95
CA ILE A 97 -3.86 -1.80 -11.21
C ILE A 97 -4.62 -1.79 -12.53
N GLY A 98 -5.43 -0.76 -12.79
CA GLY A 98 -6.23 -0.61 -14.02
C GLY A 98 -5.38 -0.57 -15.28
N ARG A 99 -4.27 0.19 -15.26
CA ARG A 99 -3.32 0.30 -16.39
C ARG A 99 -2.32 -0.87 -16.46
N ARG A 100 -2.24 -1.71 -15.43
CA ARG A 100 -1.31 -2.84 -15.30
C ARG A 100 0.16 -2.45 -15.49
N SER A 101 0.53 -1.25 -15.02
CA SER A 101 1.87 -0.69 -15.17
C SER A 101 2.22 0.21 -14.00
N LEU A 102 3.39 0.00 -13.41
CA LEU A 102 3.93 0.84 -12.35
C LEU A 102 4.39 2.21 -12.88
N ILE A 103 4.88 2.26 -14.12
CA ILE A 103 5.45 3.48 -14.72
C ILE A 103 4.92 3.62 -16.14
N GLY A 104 4.27 4.76 -16.42
CA GLY A 104 3.72 5.06 -17.75
C GLY A 104 2.68 4.03 -18.24
N TYR A 105 2.07 4.33 -19.39
CA TYR A 105 1.11 3.44 -20.03
C TYR A 105 1.82 2.53 -21.04
N LYS A 106 2.71 1.66 -20.55
CA LYS A 106 3.50 0.75 -21.44
C LYS A 106 2.67 -0.38 -22.05
N LYS A 107 1.60 -0.82 -21.39
CA LYS A 107 0.79 -2.00 -21.77
C LYS A 107 -0.62 -1.66 -22.26
N VAL A 108 -0.94 -0.39 -22.46
CA VAL A 108 -2.27 0.04 -22.94
C VAL A 108 -2.18 0.29 -24.45
N ASN A 109 -2.89 -0.53 -25.23
CA ASN A 109 -2.98 -0.35 -26.69
C ASN A 109 -3.61 1.02 -26.99
N GLY A 110 -2.87 1.90 -27.66
CA GLY A 110 -3.31 3.26 -28.02
C GLY A 110 -2.82 4.39 -27.11
N ALA A 111 -1.99 4.12 -26.11
CA ALA A 111 -1.39 5.17 -25.29
C ALA A 111 -0.19 5.84 -26.01
N TYR A 112 -0.24 7.17 -26.10
CA TYR A 112 0.70 8.07 -26.82
C TYR A 112 2.09 8.22 -26.17
N ILE A 113 2.42 7.40 -25.17
CA ILE A 113 3.74 7.42 -24.51
C ILE A 113 4.44 6.10 -24.81
N VAL A 114 4.90 5.98 -26.05
CA VAL A 114 5.91 4.99 -26.43
C VAL A 114 7.19 5.44 -25.74
N SER A 115 7.64 4.68 -24.74
CA SER A 115 8.94 4.94 -24.12
C SER A 115 10.02 4.80 -25.19
N HIS A 116 10.73 5.89 -25.48
CA HIS A 116 12.08 5.84 -26.05
C HIS A 116 13.01 5.03 -25.14
#